data_AF-V9XB25-F1
#
_entry.id   AF-V9XB25-F1
#
_cell.length_a   1.000
_cell.length_b   1.000
_cell.length_c   1.000
_cell.angle_alpha   90.00
_cell.angle_beta   90.00
_cell.angle_gamma   90.00
#
_symmetry.space_group_name_H-M   'P 1'
#
loop_
_entity.id
_entity.type
_entity.pdbx_description
1 polymer ?
#
loop_
_entity_poly.entity_id
_entity_poly.type
_entity_poly.pdbx_seq_one_letter_code
_entity_poly.pdbx_strand_id
1 'polypeptide(L)'
;MHEERAGITRSDAVMGGRLLALAHENGYSELTEEIAALVSSPGSDPPSQITPPLYGNVLRWTVSTIADVVVDKIGPQVRGDESFELTIRTESGRHVRPEELPQPESTVMKAVVDALAGDSVAARSELDEVVFAMDWASQMEALVEAVLWLDRLLDTPVPDGNDTPPW
;
A
#
# COMPACT_ATOMS: atom_id res chain seq x y z
N MET A 1 -7.69 -16.89 25.33
CA MET A 1 -8.66 -16.42 24.33
C MET A 1 -7.83 -16.09 23.11
N HIS A 2 -7.81 -16.97 22.11
CA HIS A 2 -6.97 -16.80 20.93
C HIS A 2 -7.65 -15.78 20.01
N GLU A 3 -7.08 -14.60 19.89
CA GLU A 3 -7.43 -13.65 18.83
C GLU A 3 -6.94 -14.24 17.49
N GLU A 4 -7.88 -14.73 16.70
CA GLU A 4 -7.64 -15.05 15.30
C GLU A 4 -7.45 -13.72 14.58
N ARG A 5 -6.19 -13.31 14.38
CA ARG A 5 -5.83 -12.15 13.57
C ARG A 5 -6.49 -12.33 12.20
N ALA A 6 -7.44 -11.46 11.84
CA ALA A 6 -7.96 -11.38 10.48
C ALA A 6 -6.81 -10.97 9.54
N GLY A 7 -6.08 -11.97 9.07
CA GLY A 7 -4.99 -11.85 8.13
C GLY A 7 -5.52 -11.62 6.71
N ILE A 8 -4.65 -11.14 5.84
CA ILE A 8 -4.88 -11.11 4.40
C ILE A 8 -5.26 -12.53 3.96
N THR A 9 -6.40 -12.66 3.30
CA THR A 9 -6.89 -13.92 2.76
C THR A 9 -6.40 -14.12 1.33
N ARG A 10 -6.51 -15.35 0.82
CA ARG A 10 -6.27 -15.64 -0.60
C ARG A 10 -7.16 -14.81 -1.53
N SER A 11 -8.40 -14.51 -1.11
CA SER A 11 -9.32 -13.70 -1.90
C SER A 11 -8.82 -12.27 -2.07
N ASP A 12 -8.26 -11.70 -1.00
CA ASP A 12 -7.74 -10.32 -1.01
C ASP A 12 -6.52 -10.22 -1.93
N ALA A 13 -5.61 -11.19 -1.87
CA ALA A 13 -4.43 -11.26 -2.73
C ALA A 13 -4.80 -11.49 -4.21
N VAL A 14 -5.82 -12.32 -4.50
CA VAL A 14 -6.32 -12.51 -5.87
C VAL A 14 -6.88 -11.20 -6.42
N MET A 15 -7.64 -10.47 -5.62
CA MET A 15 -8.20 -9.19 -6.04
C MET A 15 -7.10 -8.14 -6.24
N GLY A 16 -6.18 -8.00 -5.30
CA GLY A 16 -5.05 -7.08 -5.44
C GLY A 16 -4.16 -7.39 -6.64
N GLY A 17 -3.87 -8.67 -6.90
CA GLY A 17 -3.14 -9.10 -8.09
C GLY A 17 -3.90 -8.79 -9.40
N ARG A 18 -5.22 -8.87 -9.39
CA ARG A 18 -6.06 -8.47 -10.53
C ARG A 18 -5.98 -6.97 -10.80
N LEU A 19 -6.06 -6.14 -9.76
CA LEU A 19 -5.90 -4.68 -9.90
C LEU A 19 -4.52 -4.33 -10.47
N LEU A 20 -3.47 -4.98 -9.97
CA LEU A 20 -2.12 -4.81 -10.48
C LEU A 20 -1.99 -5.20 -11.97
N ALA A 21 -2.59 -6.31 -12.39
CA ALA A 21 -2.59 -6.71 -13.79
C ALA A 21 -3.27 -5.66 -14.70
N LEU A 22 -4.38 -5.08 -14.25
CA LEU A 22 -5.05 -4.01 -14.99
C LEU A 22 -4.20 -2.74 -15.10
N ALA A 23 -3.49 -2.35 -14.03
CA ALA A 23 -2.55 -1.23 -14.06
C ALA A 23 -1.43 -1.47 -15.08
N HIS A 24 -0.80 -2.65 -15.02
CA HIS A 24 0.28 -3.04 -15.93
C HIS A 24 -0.15 -3.04 -17.41
N GLU A 25 -1.36 -3.49 -17.69
CA GLU A 25 -1.94 -3.53 -19.04
C GLU A 25 -2.49 -2.16 -19.52
N ASN A 26 -2.34 -1.10 -18.71
CA ASN A 26 -2.92 0.24 -18.96
C ASN A 26 -4.46 0.23 -19.06
N GLY A 27 -5.12 -0.74 -18.44
CA GLY A 27 -6.59 -0.86 -18.34
C GLY A 27 -7.18 0.05 -17.27
N TYR A 28 -6.90 1.36 -17.34
CA TYR A 28 -7.25 2.32 -16.27
C TYR A 28 -8.76 2.50 -16.07
N SER A 29 -9.56 2.33 -17.13
CA SER A 29 -11.02 2.37 -17.03
C SER A 29 -11.53 1.20 -16.18
N GLU A 30 -11.12 -0.01 -16.54
CA GLU A 30 -11.47 -1.25 -15.84
C GLU A 30 -10.93 -1.26 -14.41
N LEU A 31 -9.70 -0.75 -14.20
CA LEU A 31 -9.11 -0.58 -12.87
C LEU A 31 -9.99 0.30 -11.97
N THR A 32 -10.42 1.44 -12.50
CA THR A 32 -11.25 2.40 -11.76
C THR A 32 -12.62 1.83 -11.45
N GLU A 33 -13.23 1.09 -12.39
CA GLU A 33 -14.51 0.42 -12.19
C GLU A 33 -14.44 -0.66 -11.10
N GLU A 34 -13.39 -1.48 -11.12
CA GLU A 34 -13.18 -2.53 -10.11
C GLU A 34 -12.94 -1.92 -8.71
N ILE A 35 -12.14 -0.86 -8.61
CA ILE A 35 -11.92 -0.15 -7.35
C ILE A 35 -13.21 0.51 -6.87
N ALA A 36 -13.98 1.16 -7.75
CA ALA A 36 -15.27 1.74 -7.40
C ALA A 36 -16.24 0.69 -6.85
N ALA A 37 -16.25 -0.51 -7.42
CA ALA A 37 -17.05 -1.63 -6.92
C ALA A 37 -16.58 -2.11 -5.54
N LEU A 38 -15.26 -2.13 -5.28
CA LEU A 38 -14.71 -2.47 -3.96
C LEU A 38 -15.12 -1.45 -2.89
N VAL A 39 -14.96 -0.16 -3.18
CA VAL A 39 -15.31 0.94 -2.26
C VAL A 39 -16.83 0.96 -1.99
N SER A 40 -17.63 0.70 -3.03
CA SER A 40 -19.10 0.75 -2.94
C SER A 40 -19.72 -0.53 -2.39
N SER A 41 -18.94 -1.61 -2.22
CA SER A 41 -19.45 -2.88 -1.70
C SER A 41 -19.78 -2.73 -0.21
N PRO A 42 -21.07 -2.73 0.18
CA PRO A 42 -21.41 -2.74 1.59
C PRO A 42 -20.90 -4.06 2.17
N GLY A 43 -20.05 -3.99 3.19
CA GLY A 43 -19.67 -5.16 3.97
C GLY A 43 -20.94 -5.90 4.38
N SER A 44 -20.98 -7.23 4.21
CA SER A 44 -22.14 -8.04 4.60
C SER A 44 -22.39 -8.01 6.12
N ASP A 45 -21.39 -7.56 6.88
CA ASP A 45 -21.46 -7.23 8.30
C ASP A 45 -21.14 -5.74 8.51
N PRO A 46 -21.65 -5.10 9.59
CA PRO A 46 -21.23 -3.76 9.95
C PRO A 46 -19.70 -3.71 10.07
N PRO A 47 -19.05 -2.70 9.47
CA PRO A 47 -17.60 -2.59 9.51
C PRO A 47 -17.14 -2.61 10.96
N SER A 48 -16.31 -3.60 11.30
CA SER A 48 -15.64 -3.68 12.58
C SER A 48 -14.15 -3.58 12.33
N GLN A 49 -13.42 -3.02 13.29
CA GLN A 49 -11.96 -3.01 13.20
C GLN A 49 -11.41 -4.42 13.02
N ILE A 50 -12.11 -5.46 13.49
CA ILE A 50 -11.68 -6.86 13.43
C ILE A 50 -11.76 -7.42 12.00
N THR A 51 -12.85 -7.16 11.28
CA THR A 51 -13.07 -7.60 9.89
C THR A 51 -13.35 -6.38 9.01
N PRO A 52 -12.31 -5.83 8.36
CA PRO A 52 -12.51 -4.72 7.44
C PRO A 52 -13.37 -5.16 6.24
N PRO A 53 -14.00 -4.20 5.55
CA PRO A 53 -14.56 -4.47 4.23
C PRO A 53 -13.48 -5.01 3.29
N LEU A 54 -13.88 -5.73 2.25
CA LEU A 54 -12.97 -6.27 1.22
C LEU A 54 -11.98 -5.21 0.72
N TYR A 55 -12.45 -3.99 0.50
CA TYR A 55 -11.61 -2.83 0.19
C TYR A 55 -10.41 -2.67 1.15
N GLY A 56 -10.65 -2.67 2.47
CA GLY A 56 -9.60 -2.48 3.46
C GLY A 56 -8.60 -3.64 3.49
N ASN A 57 -9.04 -4.87 3.23
CA ASN A 57 -8.11 -6.00 3.12
C ASN A 57 -7.26 -5.93 1.85
N VAL A 58 -7.85 -5.53 0.72
CA VAL A 58 -7.11 -5.33 -0.54
C VAL A 58 -6.10 -4.20 -0.40
N LEU A 59 -6.49 -3.06 0.19
CA LEU A 59 -5.57 -1.95 0.46
C LEU A 59 -4.40 -2.39 1.34
N ARG A 60 -4.68 -3.12 2.43
CA ARG A 60 -3.64 -3.68 3.31
C ARG A 60 -2.71 -4.64 2.59
N TRP A 61 -3.24 -5.51 1.72
CA TRP A 61 -2.43 -6.39 0.90
C TRP A 61 -1.52 -5.60 -0.04
N THR A 62 -2.04 -4.59 -0.72
CA THR A 62 -1.26 -3.75 -1.65
C THR A 62 -0.11 -3.07 -0.91
N VAL A 63 -0.38 -2.42 0.22
CA VAL A 63 0.64 -1.74 1.04
C VAL A 63 1.70 -2.70 1.56
N SER A 64 1.29 -3.87 2.07
CA SER A 64 2.23 -4.89 2.53
C SER A 64 3.10 -5.41 1.38
N THR A 65 2.51 -5.57 0.19
CA THR A 65 3.23 -6.02 -1.02
C THR A 65 4.22 -4.98 -1.50
N ILE A 66 3.90 -3.68 -1.42
CA ILE A 66 4.86 -2.60 -1.69
C ILE A 66 6.08 -2.76 -0.78
N ALA A 67 5.86 -2.90 0.54
CA ALA A 67 6.94 -3.07 1.50
C ALA A 67 7.79 -4.32 1.22
N ASP A 68 7.15 -5.45 0.91
CA ASP A 68 7.84 -6.70 0.56
C ASP A 68 8.68 -6.55 -0.72
N VAL A 69 8.15 -5.89 -1.76
CA VAL A 69 8.90 -5.65 -3.01
C VAL A 69 10.09 -4.71 -2.80
N VAL A 70 9.96 -3.69 -1.94
CA VAL A 70 11.08 -2.82 -1.56
C VAL A 70 12.18 -3.65 -0.88
N VAL A 71 11.81 -4.51 0.09
CA VAL A 71 12.78 -5.38 0.77
C VAL A 71 13.44 -6.35 -0.21
N ASP A 72 12.68 -6.94 -1.14
CA ASP A 72 13.21 -7.84 -2.16
C ASP A 72 14.21 -7.14 -3.10
N LYS A 73 13.99 -5.86 -3.41
CA LYS A 73 14.88 -5.08 -4.29
C LYS A 73 16.13 -4.58 -3.58
N ILE A 74 16.04 -4.13 -2.33
CA ILE A 74 17.20 -3.59 -1.59
C ILE A 74 18.01 -4.72 -0.92
N GLY A 75 17.37 -5.86 -0.68
CA GLY A 75 17.96 -7.05 -0.07
C GLY A 75 17.58 -7.23 1.40
N PRO A 76 17.62 -8.47 1.92
CA PRO A 76 17.07 -8.84 3.23
C PRO A 76 17.84 -8.25 4.42
N GLN A 77 19.00 -7.64 4.18
CA GLN A 77 19.85 -7.00 5.21
C GLN A 77 19.15 -5.83 5.90
N VAL A 78 18.07 -5.33 5.29
CA VAL A 78 17.32 -4.16 5.73
C VAL A 78 16.21 -4.50 6.75
N ARG A 79 15.86 -5.78 6.96
CA ARG A 79 14.82 -6.14 7.96
C ARG A 79 15.38 -6.14 9.39
N GLY A 80 14.88 -5.20 10.22
CA GLY A 80 14.72 -5.41 11.66
C GLY A 80 15.64 -4.66 12.62
N ASP A 81 16.52 -3.76 12.15
CA ASP A 81 17.38 -2.96 13.06
C ASP A 81 17.66 -1.53 12.57
N GLU A 82 17.02 -1.09 11.47
CA GLU A 82 17.27 0.21 10.84
C GLU A 82 15.98 1.04 10.76
N SER A 83 16.09 2.34 11.06
CA SER A 83 15.03 3.30 10.79
C SER A 83 14.92 3.51 9.28
N PHE A 84 13.75 3.25 8.71
CA PHE A 84 13.48 3.49 7.30
C PHE A 84 13.12 4.96 7.06
N GLU A 85 13.85 5.63 6.18
CA GLU A 85 13.41 6.91 5.60
C GLU A 85 12.99 6.66 4.15
N LEU A 86 11.70 6.83 3.88
CA LEU A 86 11.19 6.83 2.52
C LEU A 86 11.15 8.27 2.02
N THR A 87 11.74 8.51 0.85
CA THR A 87 11.68 9.82 0.19
C THR A 87 11.16 9.64 -1.23
N ILE A 88 10.23 10.51 -1.61
CA ILE A 88 9.58 10.49 -2.92
C ILE A 88 10.19 11.58 -3.78
N ARG A 89 10.72 11.22 -4.95
CA ARG A 89 11.21 12.19 -5.93
C ARG A 89 10.10 12.54 -6.91
N THR A 90 9.62 13.78 -6.87
CA THR A 90 8.62 14.29 -7.80
C THR A 90 9.20 14.45 -9.21
N GLU A 91 8.34 14.62 -10.22
CA GLU A 91 8.76 14.91 -11.60
C GLU A 91 9.62 16.18 -11.71
N SER A 92 9.37 17.17 -10.84
CA SER A 92 10.17 18.39 -10.74
C SER A 92 11.54 18.19 -10.07
N GLY A 93 11.89 16.96 -9.66
CA GLY A 93 13.14 16.61 -8.99
C GLY A 93 13.17 16.96 -7.51
N ARG A 94 12.05 17.40 -6.92
CA ARG A 94 11.97 17.67 -5.48
C ARG A 94 11.85 16.36 -4.72
N HIS A 95 12.55 16.28 -3.61
CA HIS A 95 12.43 15.19 -2.65
C HIS A 95 11.40 15.60 -1.59
N VAL A 96 10.39 14.76 -1.37
CA VAL A 96 9.34 14.99 -0.38
C VAL A 96 9.18 13.76 0.50
N ARG A 97 8.90 13.98 1.78
CA ARG A 97 8.59 12.90 2.72
C ARG A 97 7.12 12.49 2.63
N PRO A 98 6.76 11.26 3.07
CA PRO A 98 5.37 10.80 3.12
C PRO A 98 4.41 11.79 3.79
N GLU A 99 4.83 12.43 4.88
CA GLU A 99 4.04 13.43 5.61
C GLU A 99 3.80 14.75 4.85
N GLU A 100 4.54 15.01 3.77
CA GLU A 100 4.40 16.20 2.93
C GLU A 100 3.49 15.97 1.71
N LEU A 101 3.08 14.73 1.47
CA LEU A 101 2.12 14.41 0.41
C LEU A 101 0.72 14.93 0.76
N PRO A 102 -0.13 15.21 -0.25
CA PRO A 102 -1.55 15.38 0.00
C PRO A 102 -2.17 14.10 0.58
N GLN A 103 -3.36 14.26 1.16
CA GLN A 103 -4.22 13.12 1.47
C GLN A 103 -4.97 12.72 0.19
N PRO A 104 -5.19 11.41 -0.06
CA PRO A 104 -4.97 10.27 0.86
C PRO A 104 -3.56 9.65 0.83
N GLU A 105 -2.69 10.06 -0.11
CA GLU A 105 -1.41 9.42 -0.39
C GLU A 105 -0.46 9.46 0.82
N SER A 106 -0.50 10.55 1.60
CA SER A 106 0.32 10.66 2.81
C SER A 106 0.07 9.50 3.78
N THR A 107 -1.19 9.19 4.05
CA THR A 107 -1.57 8.10 4.96
C THR A 107 -1.18 6.74 4.40
N VAL A 108 -1.38 6.50 3.10
CA VAL A 108 -0.93 5.25 2.45
C VAL A 108 0.58 5.07 2.53
N MET A 109 1.35 6.12 2.26
CA MET A 109 2.82 6.04 2.26
C MET A 109 3.39 5.91 3.68
N LYS A 110 2.75 6.49 4.70
CA LYS A 110 3.09 6.22 6.11
C LYS A 110 2.86 4.76 6.46
N ALA A 111 1.74 4.18 6.03
CA ALA A 111 1.48 2.76 6.25
C ALA A 111 2.54 1.86 5.58
N VAL A 112 3.07 2.25 4.41
CA VAL A 112 4.20 1.55 3.77
C VAL A 112 5.47 1.66 4.64
N VAL A 113 5.79 2.84 5.17
CA VAL A 113 6.96 3.04 6.04
C VAL A 113 6.85 2.20 7.32
N ASP A 114 5.67 2.19 7.95
CA ASP A 114 5.42 1.37 9.14
C ASP A 114 5.51 -0.12 8.82
N ALA A 115 5.00 -0.55 7.66
CA ALA A 115 5.13 -1.93 7.19
C ALA A 115 6.59 -2.33 6.94
N LEU A 116 7.40 -1.43 6.37
CA LEU A 116 8.84 -1.62 6.19
C LEU A 116 9.57 -1.76 7.53
N ALA A 117 9.20 -0.93 8.52
CA ALA A 117 9.71 -1.01 9.89
C ALA A 117 9.24 -2.26 10.65
N GLY A 118 8.34 -3.07 10.06
CA GLY A 118 7.74 -4.24 10.70
C GLY A 118 6.64 -3.90 11.72
N ASP A 119 6.24 -2.64 11.82
CA ASP A 119 5.15 -2.20 12.69
C ASP A 119 3.78 -2.36 12.02
N SER A 120 3.34 -3.62 11.97
CA SER A 120 2.02 -3.97 11.42
C SER A 120 0.84 -3.31 12.14
N VAL A 121 1.01 -2.83 13.38
CA VAL A 121 -0.06 -2.19 14.15
C VAL A 121 -0.19 -0.73 13.74
N ALA A 122 0.93 -0.01 13.64
CA ALA A 122 0.96 1.35 13.12
C ALA A 122 0.46 1.41 11.67
N ALA A 123 0.97 0.53 10.80
CA ALA A 123 0.53 0.44 9.41
C ALA A 123 -0.99 0.21 9.31
N ARG A 124 -1.55 -0.65 10.16
CA ARG A 124 -3.01 -0.87 10.20
C ARG A 124 -3.77 0.36 10.65
N SER A 125 -3.27 1.07 11.67
CA SER A 125 -3.91 2.28 12.18
C SER A 125 -4.02 3.37 11.12
N GLU A 126 -2.95 3.57 10.34
CA GLU A 126 -2.95 4.50 9.19
C GLU A 126 -4.01 4.07 8.15
N LEU A 127 -4.06 2.78 7.78
CA LEU A 127 -5.03 2.32 6.79
C LEU A 127 -6.49 2.34 7.28
N ASP A 128 -6.73 2.15 8.58
CA ASP A 128 -8.07 2.27 9.14
C ASP A 128 -8.60 3.72 9.02
N GLU A 129 -7.74 4.74 9.02
CA GLU A 129 -8.14 6.13 8.72
C GLU A 129 -8.69 6.25 7.28
N VAL A 130 -8.01 5.66 6.30
CA VAL A 130 -8.49 5.62 4.91
C VAL A 130 -9.81 4.87 4.80
N VAL A 131 -9.88 3.67 5.40
CA VAL A 131 -11.02 2.75 5.24
C VAL A 131 -12.28 3.26 5.93
N PHE A 132 -12.17 3.95 7.07
CA PHE A 132 -13.33 4.28 7.89
C PHE A 132 -13.62 5.77 8.05
N ALA A 133 -12.65 6.65 7.81
CA ALA A 133 -12.82 8.09 8.03
C ALA A 133 -12.85 8.92 6.74
N MET A 134 -12.24 8.45 5.66
CA MET A 134 -12.19 9.16 4.39
C MET A 134 -13.47 8.96 3.56
N ASP A 135 -13.73 9.90 2.66
CA ASP A 135 -14.84 9.80 1.72
C ASP A 135 -14.54 8.81 0.58
N TRP A 136 -15.58 8.50 -0.19
CA TRP A 136 -15.51 7.56 -1.29
C TRP A 136 -14.45 7.92 -2.34
N ALA A 137 -14.26 9.21 -2.64
CA ALA A 137 -13.32 9.65 -3.67
C ALA A 137 -11.88 9.46 -3.18
N SER A 138 -11.59 9.85 -1.94
CA SER A 138 -10.30 9.62 -1.30
C SER A 138 -10.00 8.13 -1.13
N GLN A 139 -10.99 7.30 -0.84
CA GLN A 139 -10.80 5.84 -0.78
C GLN A 139 -10.41 5.25 -2.13
N MET A 140 -11.05 5.71 -3.21
CA MET A 140 -10.68 5.30 -4.56
C MET A 140 -9.27 5.74 -4.93
N GLU A 141 -8.97 7.03 -4.73
CA GLU A 141 -7.66 7.63 -5.01
C GLU A 141 -6.54 6.89 -4.27
N ALA A 142 -6.74 6.59 -2.97
CA ALA A 142 -5.78 5.85 -2.16
C ALA A 142 -5.39 4.49 -2.77
N LEU A 143 -6.38 3.70 -3.22
CA LEU A 143 -6.12 2.37 -3.75
C LEU A 143 -5.61 2.41 -5.20
N VAL A 144 -6.08 3.35 -6.02
CA VAL A 144 -5.54 3.58 -7.37
C VAL A 144 -4.06 3.91 -7.26
N GLU A 145 -3.70 4.92 -6.46
CA GLU A 145 -2.31 5.32 -6.30
C GLU A 145 -1.48 4.17 -5.74
N ALA A 146 -1.90 3.51 -4.66
CA ALA A 146 -1.15 2.38 -4.11
C ALA A 146 -0.85 1.29 -5.16
N VAL A 147 -1.81 0.97 -6.03
CA VAL A 147 -1.60 -0.02 -7.11
C VAL A 147 -0.62 0.49 -8.17
N LEU A 148 -0.73 1.76 -8.58
CA LEU A 148 0.20 2.36 -9.55
C LEU A 148 1.63 2.46 -9.01
N TRP A 149 1.78 2.71 -7.72
CA TRP A 149 3.07 2.70 -7.04
C TRP A 149 3.68 1.30 -7.02
N LEU A 150 2.87 0.27 -6.72
CA LEU A 150 3.32 -1.12 -6.76
C LEU A 150 3.77 -1.54 -8.18
N ASP A 151 3.00 -1.20 -9.20
CA ASP A 151 3.32 -1.48 -10.61
C ASP A 151 4.67 -0.85 -11.00
N ARG A 152 4.82 0.47 -10.78
CA ARG A 152 6.07 1.18 -11.06
C ARG A 152 7.26 0.64 -10.27
N LEU A 153 7.05 0.27 -9.02
CA LEU A 153 8.09 -0.31 -8.19
C LEU A 153 8.56 -1.64 -8.76
N LEU A 154 7.64 -2.51 -9.19
CA LEU A 154 7.98 -3.81 -9.80
C LEU A 154 8.86 -3.64 -11.04
N ASP A 155 8.57 -2.64 -11.87
CA ASP A 155 9.35 -2.29 -13.07
C ASP A 155 10.70 -1.60 -12.78
N THR A 156 10.90 -1.10 -11.56
CA THR A 156 12.15 -0.45 -11.16
C THR A 156 13.29 -1.47 -11.07
N PRO A 157 14.46 -1.24 -11.67
CA PRO A 157 15.58 -2.17 -11.56
C PRO A 157 16.05 -2.31 -10.11
N VAL A 158 16.60 -3.48 -9.77
CA VAL A 158 17.30 -3.68 -8.49
C VAL A 158 18.49 -2.72 -8.44
N PRO A 159 18.67 -1.93 -7.36
CA PRO A 159 19.84 -1.06 -7.23
C PRO A 159 21.12 -1.88 -7.37
N ASP A 160 22.08 -1.39 -8.15
CA ASP A 160 23.40 -2.00 -8.20
C ASP A 160 24.03 -1.89 -6.80
N GLY A 161 24.27 -3.03 -6.14
CA GLY A 161 24.79 -3.09 -4.76
C GLY A 161 26.18 -2.47 -4.54
N ASN A 162 26.73 -1.80 -5.56
CA ASN A 162 27.98 -1.04 -5.53
C ASN A 162 27.77 0.47 -5.34
N ASP A 163 26.52 0.95 -5.33
CA ASP A 163 26.17 2.31 -4.91
C ASP A 163 26.21 2.40 -3.37
N THR A 164 27.37 2.10 -2.79
CA THR A 164 27.72 2.63 -1.47
C THR A 164 27.70 4.15 -1.55
N PRO A 165 26.87 4.86 -0.77
CA PRO A 165 26.99 6.29 -0.66
C PRO A 165 28.42 6.61 -0.20
N PRO A 166 29.11 7.61 -0.79
CA PRO A 166 30.21 8.22 -0.07
C PRO A 166 29.55 8.86 1.15
N TRP A 167 29.79 8.25 2.31
CA TRP A 167 29.65 8.81 3.66
C TRP A 167 29.35 10.31 3.74
#